data_AF-W4GBX7-F1
#
_entry.id   AF-W4GBX7-F1
#
_cell.length_a   1.000
_cell.length_b   1.000
_cell.length_c   1.000
_cell.angle_alpha   90.00
_cell.angle_beta   90.00
_cell.angle_gamma   90.00
#
_symmetry.space_group_name_H-M   'P 1'
#
loop_
_entity.id
_entity.type
_entity.pdbx_description
1 polymer ?
#
loop_
_entity_poly.entity_id
_entity_poly.type
_entity_poly.pdbx_seq_one_letter_code
_entity_poly.pdbx_strand_id
1 'polypeptide(L)'
;MSGIPQVSRTSLQLYRDCLRLANHIGGKTKKGEAIRSMLRAEFRKSIHETDEVKIENLKANAVRGLSNYLVLANSSKDGKLKQAIRTTDESSAKDPANAEWKEL
;
A
#
# COMPACT_ATOMS: atom_id res chain seq x y z
N MET A 1 -20.13 -12.66 -18.24
CA MET A 1 -19.77 -11.91 -17.02
C MET A 1 -18.35 -12.31 -16.64
N SER A 2 -17.33 -11.50 -17.02
CA SER A 2 -15.94 -11.80 -16.70
C SER A 2 -15.68 -11.47 -15.23
N GLY A 3 -15.68 -12.51 -14.39
CA GLY A 3 -15.30 -12.40 -12.99
C GLY A 3 -13.89 -11.83 -12.89
N ILE A 4 -13.75 -10.66 -12.29
CA ILE A 4 -12.46 -10.07 -11.93
C ILE A 4 -11.70 -11.13 -11.13
N PRO A 5 -10.45 -11.47 -11.46
CA PRO A 5 -9.67 -12.45 -10.70
C PRO A 5 -9.54 -11.93 -9.27
N GLN A 6 -10.38 -12.48 -8.39
CA GLN A 6 -10.29 -12.23 -6.95
C GLN A 6 -8.93 -12.79 -6.54
N VAL A 7 -7.99 -11.90 -6.24
CA VAL A 7 -6.74 -12.29 -5.60
C VAL A 7 -7.15 -12.84 -4.24
N SER A 8 -7.39 -14.15 -4.17
CA SER A 8 -7.97 -14.86 -3.03
C SER A 8 -6.96 -15.02 -1.89
N ARG A 9 -6.15 -13.98 -1.62
CA ARG A 9 -5.23 -14.01 -0.50
C ARG A 9 -6.02 -13.86 0.78
N THR A 10 -5.82 -14.81 1.68
CA THR A 10 -6.39 -14.75 3.02
C THR A 10 -5.77 -13.58 3.79
N SER A 11 -6.50 -13.06 4.80
CA SER A 11 -5.98 -12.00 5.67
C SER A 11 -4.63 -12.37 6.30
N LEU A 12 -4.42 -13.66 6.58
CA LEU A 12 -3.16 -14.19 7.11
C LEU A 12 -2.02 -14.15 6.09
N GLN A 13 -2.30 -14.46 4.81
CA GLN A 13 -1.30 -14.35 3.75
C GLN A 13 -0.89 -12.89 3.54
N LEU A 14 -1.86 -11.97 3.49
CA LEU A 14 -1.58 -10.52 3.39
C LEU A 14 -0.75 -10.01 4.57
N TYR A 15 -1.08 -10.43 5.79
CA TYR A 15 -0.28 -10.09 6.97
C TYR A 15 1.18 -10.54 6.83
N ARG A 16 1.42 -11.78 6.39
CA ARG A 16 2.77 -12.32 6.18
C ARG A 16 3.51 -11.58 5.06
N ASP A 17 2.82 -11.24 3.97
CA ASP A 17 3.39 -10.47 2.87
C ASP A 17 3.83 -9.08 3.34
N CYS A 18 2.98 -8.38 4.10
CA CYS A 18 3.31 -7.08 4.70
C CYS A 18 4.52 -7.16 5.65
N LEU A 19 4.61 -8.22 6.46
CA LEU A 19 5.78 -8.42 7.34
C LEU A 19 7.06 -8.71 6.57
N ARG A 20 7.00 -9.53 5.51
CA ARG A 20 8.14 -9.76 4.62
C ARG A 20 8.61 -8.47 3.97
N LEU A 21 7.67 -7.63 3.55
CA LEU A 21 7.97 -6.31 2.99
C LEU A 21 8.64 -5.39 4.03
N ALA A 22 8.11 -5.31 5.24
CA ALA A 22 8.72 -4.53 6.32
C ALA A 22 10.15 -4.99 6.63
N ASN A 23 10.40 -6.30 6.58
CA ASN A 23 11.75 -6.85 6.75
C ASN A 23 12.66 -6.51 5.55
N HIS A 24 12.14 -6.50 4.32
CA HIS A 24 12.89 -6.05 3.15
C HIS A 24 13.27 -4.57 3.24
N ILE A 25 12.34 -3.71 3.70
CA ILE A 25 12.55 -2.26 3.84
C ILE A 25 13.59 -1.93 4.90
N GLY A 26 13.48 -2.54 6.08
CA GLY A 26 14.19 -2.07 7.27
C GLY A 26 14.96 -3.14 8.04
N GLY A 27 14.89 -4.42 7.65
CA GLY A 27 15.57 -5.51 8.34
C GLY A 27 15.40 -5.47 9.87
N LYS A 28 16.49 -5.68 10.61
CA LYS A 28 16.53 -5.60 12.09
C LYS A 28 16.80 -4.18 12.63
N THR A 29 16.66 -3.14 11.82
CA THR A 29 16.85 -1.75 12.26
C THR A 29 15.64 -1.26 13.08
N LYS A 30 15.84 -0.18 13.86
CA LYS A 30 14.75 0.53 14.56
C LYS A 30 13.61 0.94 13.61
N LYS A 31 13.94 1.36 12.38
CA LYS A 31 12.96 1.69 11.34
C LYS A 31 12.15 0.46 10.92
N GLY A 32 12.81 -0.67 10.69
CA GLY A 32 12.13 -1.93 10.37
C GLY A 32 11.21 -2.41 11.49
N GLU A 33 11.64 -2.24 12.75
CA GLU A 33 10.83 -2.55 13.92
C GLU A 33 9.60 -1.66 14.07
N ALA A 34 9.74 -0.35 13.84
CA ALA A 34 8.63 0.59 13.84
C ALA A 34 7.58 0.22 12.77
N ILE A 35 8.02 -0.10 11.54
CA ILE A 35 7.12 -0.52 10.45
C ILE A 35 6.38 -1.81 10.82
N ARG A 36 7.09 -2.83 11.36
CA ARG A 36 6.46 -4.08 11.82
C ARG A 36 5.45 -3.84 12.93
N SER A 37 5.77 -2.96 13.88
CA SER A 37 4.89 -2.63 15.01
C SER A 37 3.62 -1.91 14.54
N MET A 38 3.75 -0.97 13.62
CA MET A 38 2.62 -0.30 12.98
C MET A 38 1.71 -1.31 12.26
N LEU A 39 2.28 -2.19 11.43
CA LEU A 39 1.50 -3.24 10.75
C LEU A 39 0.78 -4.17 11.73
N ARG A 40 1.45 -4.59 12.81
CA ARG A 40 0.84 -5.41 13.86
C ARG A 40 -0.34 -4.68 14.52
N ALA A 41 -0.17 -3.41 14.84
CA ALA A 41 -1.23 -2.60 15.44
C ALA A 41 -2.44 -2.50 14.51
N GLU A 42 -2.22 -2.28 13.22
CA GLU A 42 -3.32 -2.09 12.27
C GLU A 42 -4.12 -3.37 12.03
N PHE A 43 -3.44 -4.51 11.85
CA PHE A 43 -4.14 -5.79 11.76
C PHE A 43 -4.85 -6.18 13.06
N ARG A 44 -4.32 -5.76 14.22
CA ARG A 44 -4.97 -6.01 15.52
C ARG A 44 -6.24 -5.19 15.71
N LYS A 45 -6.30 -3.95 15.21
CA LYS A 45 -7.52 -3.11 15.30
C LYS A 45 -8.73 -3.76 14.62
N SER A 46 -8.49 -4.45 13.51
CA SER A 46 -9.55 -5.06 12.70
C SER A 46 -9.74 -6.56 12.96
N ILE A 47 -9.18 -7.12 14.04
CA ILE A 47 -9.20 -8.57 14.31
C ILE A 47 -10.61 -9.12 14.60
N HIS A 48 -11.49 -8.27 15.15
CA HIS A 48 -12.88 -8.62 15.50
C HIS A 48 -13.88 -8.09 14.47
N GLU A 49 -13.40 -7.64 13.31
CA GLU A 49 -14.29 -7.19 12.25
C GLU A 49 -15.08 -8.38 11.70
N THR A 50 -16.40 -8.23 11.60
CA THR A 50 -17.32 -9.25 11.08
C THR A 50 -18.03 -8.81 9.81
N ASP A 51 -17.97 -7.52 9.47
CA ASP A 51 -18.53 -7.01 8.21
C ASP A 51 -17.65 -7.44 7.02
N GLU A 52 -18.20 -8.30 6.17
CA GLU A 52 -17.53 -8.85 4.99
C GLU A 52 -17.07 -7.76 4.02
N VAL A 53 -17.87 -6.72 3.80
CA VAL A 53 -17.54 -5.63 2.87
C VAL A 53 -16.35 -4.84 3.42
N LYS A 54 -16.36 -4.57 4.72
CA LYS A 54 -15.27 -3.86 5.39
C LYS A 54 -13.98 -4.69 5.38
N ILE A 55 -14.07 -6.00 5.62
CA ILE A 55 -12.93 -6.92 5.54
C ILE A 55 -12.31 -6.90 4.14
N GLU A 56 -13.12 -7.02 3.09
CA GLU A 56 -12.61 -6.98 1.71
C GLU A 56 -11.98 -5.62 1.36
N ASN A 57 -12.56 -4.51 1.82
CA ASN A 57 -11.96 -3.19 1.66
C ASN A 57 -10.61 -3.07 2.38
N LEU A 58 -10.49 -3.60 3.60
CA LEU A 58 -9.23 -3.63 4.34
C LEU A 58 -8.17 -4.48 3.63
N LYS A 59 -8.55 -5.64 3.10
CA LYS A 59 -7.66 -6.48 2.28
C LYS A 59 -7.21 -5.76 1.02
N ALA A 60 -8.14 -5.13 0.30
CA ALA A 60 -7.84 -4.37 -0.91
C ALA A 60 -6.87 -3.21 -0.62
N ASN A 61 -7.06 -2.51 0.50
CA ASN A 61 -6.14 -1.46 0.94
C ASN A 61 -4.75 -2.00 1.27
N ALA A 62 -4.64 -3.15 1.93
CA ALA A 62 -3.36 -3.79 2.19
C ALA A 62 -2.66 -4.21 0.88
N VAL A 63 -3.39 -4.79 -0.08
CA VAL A 63 -2.87 -5.14 -1.41
C VAL A 63 -2.37 -3.89 -2.15
N ARG A 64 -3.15 -2.80 -2.16
CA ARG A 64 -2.73 -1.53 -2.77
C ARG A 64 -1.45 -1.00 -2.12
N GLY A 65 -1.36 -1.04 -0.79
CA GLY A 65 -0.15 -0.62 -0.07
C GLY A 65 1.09 -1.42 -0.45
N LEU A 66 0.97 -2.75 -0.55
CA LEU A 66 2.05 -3.62 -1.03
C LEU A 66 2.47 -3.28 -2.47
N SER A 67 1.49 -3.16 -3.38
CA SER A 67 1.73 -2.83 -4.79
C SER A 67 2.39 -1.46 -4.96
N ASN A 68 1.90 -0.43 -4.27
CA ASN A 68 2.44 0.92 -4.33
C ASN A 68 3.91 0.94 -3.91
N TYR A 69 4.25 0.22 -2.83
CA TYR A 69 5.64 0.11 -2.42
C TYR A 69 6.50 -0.60 -3.48
N LEU A 70 6.03 -1.72 -4.03
CA LEU A 70 6.80 -2.47 -5.04
C LEU A 70 7.07 -1.63 -6.30
N VAL A 71 6.07 -0.87 -6.75
CA VAL A 71 6.22 0.06 -7.87
C VAL A 71 7.26 1.13 -7.54
N LEU A 72 7.20 1.75 -6.36
CA LEU A 72 8.17 2.77 -5.94
C LEU A 72 9.60 2.20 -5.79
N ALA A 73 9.72 1.02 -5.22
CA ALA A 73 11.00 0.34 -5.02
C ALA A 73 11.65 -0.11 -6.33
N ASN A 74 10.83 -0.44 -7.35
CA ASN A 74 11.31 -0.80 -8.68
C ASN A 74 11.55 0.44 -9.55
N SER A 75 10.77 1.51 -9.41
CA SER A 75 10.99 2.74 -10.16
C SER A 75 12.31 3.41 -9.80
N SER A 76 12.80 3.22 -8.57
CA SER A 76 14.14 3.70 -8.20
C SER A 76 15.27 2.98 -8.96
N LYS A 77 15.00 1.80 -9.52
CA LYS A 77 15.95 0.98 -10.31
C LYS A 77 15.76 1.11 -11.82
N ASP A 78 14.58 1.55 -12.27
CA ASP A 78 14.27 1.81 -13.68
C ASP A 78 14.10 3.32 -13.93
N GLY A 79 15.09 3.93 -14.59
CA GLY A 79 15.11 5.37 -14.86
C GLY A 79 13.92 5.87 -15.69
N LYS A 80 13.37 5.06 -16.59
CA LYS A 80 12.20 5.43 -17.40
C LYS A 80 10.93 5.44 -16.54
N LEU A 81 10.79 4.43 -15.67
CA LEU A 81 9.66 4.36 -14.74
C LEU A 81 9.73 5.48 -13.70
N LYS A 82 10.93 5.82 -13.21
CA LYS A 82 11.15 6.97 -12.30
C LYS A 82 10.68 8.28 -12.93
N GLN A 83 11.03 8.51 -14.19
CA GLN A 83 10.68 9.73 -14.91
C GLN A 83 9.17 9.79 -15.19
N ALA A 84 8.55 8.68 -15.57
CA ALA A 84 7.10 8.59 -15.75
C ALA A 84 6.33 8.94 -14.45
N ILE A 85 6.70 8.33 -13.32
CA ILE A 85 6.06 8.62 -12.01
C ILE A 85 6.21 10.10 -11.64
N ARG A 86 7.40 10.67 -11.80
CA ARG A 86 7.64 12.09 -11.50
C ARG A 86 6.79 13.00 -12.38
N THR A 87 6.70 12.73 -13.68
CA THR A 87 5.88 13.54 -14.59
C THR A 87 4.40 13.45 -14.23
N THR A 88 3.92 12.26 -13.83
CA THR A 88 2.54 12.09 -13.33
C THR A 88 2.30 12.88 -12.04
N ASP A 89 3.18 12.79 -11.05
CA ASP A 89 3.07 13.58 -9.80
C ASP A 89 3.05 15.09 -10.08
N GLU A 90 3.94 15.58 -10.96
CA GLU A 90 3.99 16.99 -11.35
C GLU A 90 2.75 17.44 -12.14
N SER A 91 2.12 16.53 -12.89
CA SER A 91 0.89 16.80 -13.65
C SER A 91 -0.32 16.84 -12.70
N SER A 92 -0.41 15.91 -11.75
CA SER A 92 -1.47 15.88 -10.72
C SER A 92 -1.40 17.07 -9.76
N ALA A 93 -0.20 17.61 -9.52
CA ALA A 93 0.00 18.81 -8.69
C ALA A 93 -0.38 20.12 -9.41
N LYS A 94 -0.42 20.11 -10.76
CA LYS A 94 -0.81 21.25 -11.60
C LYS A 94 -2.28 21.21 -12.01
N ASP A 95 -3.01 20.15 -11.63
CA ASP A 95 -4.43 20.04 -11.91
C ASP A 95 -5.21 21.08 -11.05
N PRO A 96 -5.87 22.07 -11.67
CA PRO A 96 -6.59 23.12 -10.95
C PRO A 96 -7.70 22.57 -10.04
N ALA A 97 -8.23 21.37 -10.31
CA ALA A 97 -9.23 20.73 -9.44
C ALA A 97 -8.66 20.28 -8.08
N ASN A 98 -7.35 20.04 -7.98
CA ASN A 98 -6.67 19.71 -6.72
C ASN A 98 -6.16 20.96 -5.96
N ALA A 99 -6.13 22.12 -6.62
CA ALA A 99 -5.73 23.39 -6.00
C ALA A 99 -6.84 23.97 -5.12
N GLU A 100 -8.11 23.81 -5.53
CA GLU A 100 -9.28 24.38 -4.83
C GLU A 100 -9.53 23.78 -3.43
N TRP A 101 -9.09 22.54 -3.16
CA TRP A 101 -9.28 21.90 -1.83
C TRP A 101 -8.18 22.21 -0.82
N LYS A 102 -7.13 22.95 -1.22
CA LYS A 102 -5.97 23.24 -0.38
C LYS A 102 -6.07 24.58 0.34
N GLU A 103 -7.09 25.39 0.01
CA GLU A 103 -7.34 26.73 0.58
C GLU A 103 -8.57 26.78 1.52
N LEU A 104 -9.16 25.64 1.86
CA LEU A 104 -10.19 25.48 2.91
C LEU A 104 -9.62 24.73 4.12
#